data_AF-A0A920M8J0-F1
#
_entry.id   AF-A0A920M8J0-F1
#
_cell.length_a   1.000
_cell.length_b   1.000
_cell.length_c   1.000
_cell.angle_alpha   90.00
_cell.angle_beta   90.00
_cell.angle_gamma   90.00
#
_symmetry.space_group_name_H-M   'P 1'
#
loop_
_entity.id
_entity.type
_entity.pdbx_description
1 polymer ?
#
loop_
_entity_poly.entity_id
_entity_poly.type
_entity_poly.pdbx_seq_one_letter_code
_entity_poly.pdbx_strand_id
1 'polypeptide(L)' 'MECMGFIHANCCPHYDEEPQRRPSVKSFLENQIMEDCFCIEGGNALHFINEEVLNSVSFGQGKNSYLTNLLDKKM' A
#
# COMPACT_ATOMS: atom_id res chain seq x y z
N MET A 1 2.52 -1.81 13.78
CA MET A 1 3.72 -2.67 13.89
C MET A 1 4.95 -1.80 14.06
N GLU A 2 5.96 -2.24 14.80
CA GLU A 2 7.24 -1.52 14.87
C GLU A 2 8.07 -1.85 13.62
N CYS A 3 8.45 -0.82 12.86
CA CYS A 3 9.19 -0.93 11.60
C CYS A 3 10.28 0.15 11.57
N MET A 4 11.02 0.27 10.47
CA MET A 4 12.09 1.28 10.35
C MET A 4 11.58 2.74 10.36
N GLY A 5 10.29 2.97 10.11
CA GLY A 5 9.68 4.29 10.23
C GLY A 5 10.15 5.31 9.18
N PHE A 6 10.53 4.86 7.98
CA PHE A 6 10.96 5.75 6.89
C PHE A 6 9.81 6.53 6.23
N ILE A 7 8.58 6.03 6.33
CA ILE A 7 7.34 6.63 5.79
C ILE A 7 6.19 6.32 6.75
N HIS A 8 5.13 7.13 6.72
CA HIS A 8 4.01 7.04 7.66
C HIS A 8 3.15 5.77 7.53
N ALA A 9 2.98 5.24 6.32
CA ALA A 9 2.10 4.11 6.04
C ALA A 9 2.82 2.76 5.94
N ASN A 10 2.07 1.67 6.09
CA ASN A 10 2.57 0.33 5.80
C ASN A 10 2.77 0.10 4.29
N CYS A 11 3.50 -0.94 3.88
CA CYS A 11 3.74 -1.24 2.47
C CYS A 11 3.46 -2.73 2.15
N CYS A 12 2.68 -2.96 1.10
CA CYS A 12 2.43 -4.27 0.51
C CYS A 12 2.92 -4.25 -0.95
N PRO A 13 4.14 -4.75 -1.23
CA PRO A 13 4.62 -4.88 -2.60
C PRO A 13 3.86 -6.00 -3.33
N HIS A 14 4.05 -6.14 -4.65
CA HIS A 14 3.46 -7.21 -5.47
C HIS A 14 1.96 -7.47 -5.24
N TYR A 15 1.19 -6.40 -5.02
CA TYR A 15 -0.18 -6.46 -4.49
C TYR A 15 -1.15 -7.32 -5.30
N ASP A 16 -0.87 -7.51 -6.59
CA ASP A 16 -1.66 -8.27 -7.55
C ASP A 16 -1.08 -9.66 -7.89
N GLU A 17 0.14 -10.00 -7.46
CA GLU A 17 0.80 -11.25 -7.87
C GLU A 17 0.35 -12.46 -7.03
N GLU A 18 -0.07 -12.24 -5.78
CA GLU A 18 -0.54 -13.31 -4.89
C GLU A 18 -1.99 -13.07 -4.45
N PRO A 19 -2.90 -14.04 -4.67
CA PRO A 19 -4.33 -13.88 -4.37
C PRO A 19 -4.66 -13.47 -2.93
N GLN A 20 -3.79 -13.82 -1.97
CA GLN A 20 -4.00 -13.54 -0.54
C GLN A 20 -3.63 -12.11 -0.13
N ARG A 21 -2.84 -11.37 -0.91
CA ARG A 21 -2.37 -10.03 -0.50
C ARG A 21 -3.52 -9.03 -0.31
N ARG A 22 -4.48 -9.01 -1.23
CA ARG A 22 -5.69 -8.17 -1.13
C ARG A 22 -6.53 -8.53 0.12
N PRO A 23 -6.94 -9.79 0.35
CA PRO A 23 -7.59 -10.21 1.59
C PRO A 23 -6.82 -9.88 2.86
N SER A 24 -5.49 -10.08 2.89
CA SER A 24 -4.66 -9.82 4.06
C SER A 24 -4.59 -8.33 4.40
N VAL A 25 -4.33 -7.47 3.40
CA VAL A 25 -4.33 -6.01 3.58
C VAL A 25 -5.69 -5.55 4.11
N LYS A 26 -6.78 -6.01 3.48
CA LYS A 26 -8.14 -5.72 3.94
C LYS A 26 -8.37 -6.14 5.39
N SER A 27 -7.98 -7.36 5.75
CA SER A 27 -8.15 -7.88 7.12
C SER A 27 -7.33 -7.09 8.14
N PHE A 28 -6.12 -6.66 7.81
CA PHE A 28 -5.30 -5.84 8.71
C PHE A 28 -5.89 -4.44 8.92
N LEU A 29 -6.45 -3.83 7.87
CA LEU A 29 -7.18 -2.58 7.99
C LEU A 29 -8.46 -2.74 8.83
N GLU A 30 -9.27 -3.77 8.55
CA GLU A 30 -10.52 -4.07 9.29
C GLU A 30 -10.29 -4.36 10.77
N ASN A 31 -9.18 -5.02 11.10
CA ASN A 31 -8.80 -5.31 12.48
C ASN A 31 -7.96 -4.19 13.13
N GLN A 32 -7.81 -3.03 12.49
CA GLN A 32 -7.06 -1.87 13.00
C GLN A 32 -5.61 -2.20 13.37
N ILE A 33 -5.00 -3.17 12.68
CA ILE A 33 -3.57 -3.52 12.86
C ILE A 33 -2.68 -2.46 12.19
N MET A 34 -3.20 -1.80 11.15
CA MET A 34 -2.63 -0.65 10.45
C MET A 34 -3.75 0.29 9.97
N GLU A 35 -3.43 1.57 9.79
CA GLU A 35 -4.40 2.60 9.38
C GLU A 35 -4.50 2.71 7.85
N ASP A 36 -3.35 2.68 7.18
CA ASP A 36 -3.23 2.75 5.74
C ASP A 36 -2.05 1.90 5.22
N CYS A 37 -2.08 1.62 3.91
CA CYS A 37 -1.06 0.82 3.27
C CYS A 37 -0.83 1.23 1.82
N PHE A 38 0.42 1.53 1.48
CA PHE A 38 0.90 1.60 0.11
C PHE A 38 0.92 0.20 -0.50
N CYS A 39 -0.04 -0.06 -1.37
CA CYS A 39 -0.18 -1.29 -2.13
C CYS A 39 0.40 -1.08 -3.53
N ILE A 40 1.46 -1.81 -3.88
CA ILE A 40 2.23 -1.62 -5.11
C ILE A 40 2.11 -2.88 -5.94
N GLU A 41 1.57 -2.78 -7.16
CA GLU A 41 1.48 -3.93 -8.07
C GLU A 41 2.87 -4.35 -8.57
N GLY A 42 2.99 -5.62 -8.94
CA GLY A 42 4.18 -6.17 -9.59
C GLY A 42 4.56 -5.37 -10.82
N GLY A 43 5.82 -4.93 -10.93
CA GLY A 43 6.25 -4.08 -12.04
C GLY A 43 5.97 -2.58 -11.83
N ASN A 44 5.70 -2.13 -10.62
CA ASN A 44 5.58 -0.71 -10.27
C ASN A 44 6.43 -0.37 -9.05
N ALA A 45 6.86 0.89 -8.93
CA ALA A 45 7.60 1.40 -7.78
C ALA A 45 7.07 2.77 -7.34
N LEU A 46 7.16 3.07 -6.05
CA LEU A 46 6.89 4.41 -5.51
C LEU A 46 8.21 5.14 -5.24
N HIS A 47 8.33 6.35 -5.76
CA HIS A 47 9.43 7.25 -5.50
C HIS A 47 9.02 8.27 -4.44
N PHE A 48 9.68 8.24 -3.29
CA PHE A 48 9.45 9.15 -2.18
C PHE A 48 10.55 10.21 -2.07
N ILE A 49 10.17 11.44 -1.70
CA ILE A 49 11.09 12.50 -1.27
C ILE A 49 10.52 13.12 0.00
N ASN A 50 11.31 13.16 1.08
CA ASN A 50 10.86 13.63 2.39
C ASN A 50 9.53 12.99 2.82
N GLU A 51 9.45 11.66 2.68
CA GLU A 51 8.29 10.83 3.04
C GLU A 51 7.04 11.01 2.16
N GLU A 52 7.05 11.97 1.24
CA GLU A 52 5.95 12.25 0.32
C GLU A 52 6.11 11.48 -1.00
N VAL A 53 5.00 10.95 -1.52
CA VAL A 53 4.98 10.28 -2.83
C VAL A 53 5.17 11.32 -3.93
N LEU A 54 6.31 11.25 -4.62
CA LEU A 54 6.58 12.09 -5.78
C LEU A 54 6.02 11.47 -7.06
N ASN A 55 6.30 10.18 -7.29
CA ASN A 55 5.90 9.48 -8.50
C ASN A 55 5.53 8.01 -8.23
N SER A 56 4.60 7.50 -9.05
CA SER A 56 4.42 6.07 -9.29
C SER A 56 5.08 5.71 -10.62
N VAL A 57 6.11 4.88 -10.57
CA VAL A 57 6.93 4.51 -11.74
C VAL A 57 6.57 3.11 -12.18
N SER A 58 5.75 3.02 -13.23
CA SER A 58 5.37 1.74 -13.84
C SER A 58 6.43 1.30 -14.84
N PHE A 59 6.99 0.11 -14.62
CA PHE A 59 7.90 -0.57 -15.55
C PHE A 59 7.32 -1.91 -16.06
N GLY A 60 6.10 -2.25 -15.64
CA GLY A 60 5.22 -3.23 -16.27
C GLY A 60 4.07 -2.57 -17.03
N GLN A 61 3.37 -3.33 -17.88
CA GLN A 61 2.23 -2.81 -18.63
C GLN A 61 1.02 -2.61 -17.71
N GLY A 62 0.58 -1.36 -17.54
CA GLY A 62 -0.64 -1.01 -16.81
C GLY A 62 -0.60 -1.30 -15.30
N LYS A 63 0.60 -1.29 -14.70
CA LYS A 63 0.81 -1.58 -13.28
C LYS A 63 0.70 -0.31 -12.44
N ASN A 64 0.13 -0.42 -11.25
CA ASN A 64 -0.27 0.73 -10.45
C ASN A 64 0.20 0.64 -9.00
N SER A 65 0.03 1.76 -8.30
CA SER A 65 0.12 1.84 -6.84
C SER A 65 -1.09 2.53 -6.26
N TYR A 66 -1.41 2.17 -5.03
CA TYR A 66 -2.57 2.66 -4.29
C TYR A 66 -2.16 2.99 -2.86
N LEU A 67 -2.62 4.13 -2.33
CA LEU A 67 -2.73 4.31 -0.89
C LEU A 67 -4.11 3.79 -0.48
N THR A 68 -4.12 2.70 0.27
CA THR A 68 -5.36 2.01 0.66
C THR A 68 -5.64 2.23 2.13
N ASN A 69 -6.86 2.63 2.46
CA ASN A 69 -7.36 2.77 3.82
C ASN A 69 -8.83 2.32 3.89
N LEU A 70 -9.37 2.17 5.09
CA LEU A 70 -10.82 2.08 5.27
C LEU A 70 -11.41 3.47 5.14
N LEU A 71 -12.38 3.61 4.24
CA LEU A 71 -13.27 4.76 4.30
C LEU A 71 -14.10 4.61 5.57
N ASP A 72 -14.08 5.63 6.42
CA ASP A 72 -14.97 5.70 7.57
C ASP A 72 -16.38 5.36 7.11
N LYS A 73 -16.99 4.33 7.73
CA LYS A 73 -18.44 4.21 7.70
C LYS A 73 -18.93 5.52 8.28
N LYS A 74 -19.49 6.40 7.44
CA LYS A 74 -20.38 7.46 7.93
C LYS A 74 -21.35 6.78 8.89
N MET A 75 -21.17 7.05 10.19
CA MET A 75 -22.20 6.77 11.18
C MET A 75 -23.44 7.59 10.84
#